data_AF-A0A3N5FWH1-F1
#
_entry.id   AF-A0A3N5FWH1-F1
#
_cell.length_a   1.000
_cell.length_b   1.000
_cell.length_c   1.000
_cell.angle_alpha   90.00
_cell.angle_beta   90.00
_cell.angle_gamma   90.00
#
_symmetry.space_group_name_H-M   'P 1'
#
loop_
_entity.id
_entity.type
_entity.pdbx_description
1 polymer ?
#
loop_
_entity_poly.entity_id
_entity_poly.type
_entity_poly.pdbx_seq_one_letter_code
_entity_poly.pdbx_strand_id
1 'polypeptide(L)'
;MLPTHRPPTHPGEMLLKEFLEPLGVSQVEAARRMNIPFQRLNAIIKGRRAVSADTALLLEGLTRWDAQIWLTLQAKWDLWHARRARGRRPRVKALPRLVAEAAS
;
A
#
# COMPACT_ATOMS: atom_id res chain seq x y z
N MET A 1 1.56 4.01 12.78
CA MET A 1 0.30 4.68 13.16
C MET A 1 -0.40 5.24 11.92
N LEU A 2 -1.72 5.42 11.94
CA LEU A 2 -2.49 6.03 10.84
C LEU A 2 -2.67 7.54 11.09
N PRO A 3 -2.52 8.40 10.07
CA PRO A 3 -2.73 9.83 10.22
C PRO A 3 -4.21 10.14 10.49
N THR A 4 -4.46 11.14 11.36
CA THR A 4 -5.81 11.54 11.80
C THR A 4 -6.45 12.59 10.89
N HIS A 5 -5.66 13.56 10.40
CA HIS A 5 -6.18 14.74 9.70
C HIS A 5 -6.08 14.67 8.17
N ARG A 6 -5.09 13.96 7.63
CA ARG A 6 -4.88 13.78 6.19
C ARG A 6 -4.82 12.30 5.80
N PRO A 7 -5.18 11.94 4.55
CA PRO A 7 -4.96 10.58 4.07
C PRO A 7 -3.47 10.22 4.15
N PRO A 8 -3.12 8.95 4.45
CA PRO A 8 -1.77 8.46 4.22
C PRO A 8 -1.44 8.54 2.73
N THR A 9 -0.18 8.53 2.35
CA THR A 9 0.23 8.54 0.94
C THR A 9 -0.11 7.20 0.28
N HIS A 10 -0.76 7.23 -0.89
CA HIS A 10 -1.00 6.02 -1.67
C HIS A 10 0.33 5.47 -2.21
N PRO A 11 0.54 4.14 -2.29
CA PRO A 11 1.77 3.57 -2.88
C PRO A 11 2.09 4.11 -4.27
N GLY A 12 1.08 4.33 -5.11
CA GLY A 12 1.29 4.89 -6.45
C GLY A 12 1.78 6.34 -6.45
N GLU A 13 1.34 7.15 -5.49
CA GLU A 13 1.84 8.53 -5.32
C GLU A 13 3.28 8.51 -4.79
N MET A 14 3.57 7.64 -3.81
CA MET A 14 4.93 7.40 -3.30
C MET A 14 5.90 7.03 -4.44
N LEU A 15 5.52 6.08 -5.29
CA LEU A 15 6.33 5.69 -6.45
C LEU A 15 6.58 6.87 -7.40
N LEU A 16 5.54 7.63 -7.72
CA LEU A 16 5.65 8.74 -8.66
C LEU A 16 6.57 9.85 -8.10
N LYS A 17 6.33 10.27 -6.86
CA LYS A 17 6.96 11.46 -6.27
C LYS A 17 8.37 11.22 -5.75
N GLU A 18 8.63 10.05 -5.17
CA GLU A 18 9.93 9.78 -4.54
C GLU A 18 10.91 9.04 -5.48
N PHE A 19 10.43 8.47 -6.60
CA PHE A 19 11.27 7.70 -7.50
C PHE A 19 11.18 8.17 -8.96
N LEU A 20 9.99 8.14 -9.57
CA LEU A 20 9.88 8.36 -11.01
C LEU A 20 10.21 9.81 -11.41
N GLU A 21 9.62 10.79 -10.73
CA GLU A 21 9.88 12.21 -11.02
C GLU A 21 11.34 12.60 -10.73
N PRO A 22 11.93 12.29 -9.55
CA PRO A 22 13.33 12.66 -9.26
C PRO A 22 14.36 11.99 -10.17
N LEU A 23 14.07 10.77 -10.66
CA LEU A 23 14.97 10.03 -11.55
C LEU A 23 14.71 10.29 -13.04
N GLY A 24 13.72 11.12 -13.38
CA GLY A 24 13.34 11.38 -14.77
C GLY A 24 12.81 10.14 -15.52
N VAL A 25 12.29 9.14 -14.80
CA VAL A 25 11.81 7.88 -15.37
C VAL A 25 10.32 8.01 -15.68
N SER A 26 9.94 7.85 -16.95
CA SER A 26 8.53 7.87 -17.35
C SER A 26 7.77 6.65 -16.80
N GLN A 27 6.46 6.79 -16.60
CA GLN A 27 5.60 5.66 -16.21
C GLN A 27 5.60 4.53 -17.25
N VAL A 28 5.75 4.85 -18.54
CA VAL A 28 5.86 3.84 -19.61
C VAL A 28 7.13 3.01 -19.45
N GLU A 29 8.26 3.69 -19.20
CA GLU A 29 9.54 3.02 -18.96
C GLU A 29 9.52 2.19 -17.67
N ALA A 30 8.96 2.72 -16.58
CA ALA A 30 8.80 1.97 -15.34
C ALA A 30 7.94 0.71 -15.52
N ALA A 31 6.81 0.81 -16.24
CA ALA A 31 5.96 -0.33 -16.54
C ALA A 31 6.70 -1.40 -17.36
N ARG A 32 7.51 -0.98 -18.35
CA ARG A 32 8.37 -1.87 -19.13
C ARG A 32 9.39 -2.59 -18.24
N ARG A 33 10.09 -1.87 -17.36
CA ARG A 33 11.08 -2.45 -16.42
C ARG A 33 10.47 -3.47 -15.47
N MET A 34 9.25 -3.21 -15.01
CA MET A 34 8.48 -4.11 -14.15
C MET A 34 7.82 -5.26 -14.93
N ASN A 35 7.92 -5.29 -16.27
CA ASN A 35 7.21 -6.23 -17.13
C ASN A 35 5.69 -6.30 -16.87
N ILE A 36 5.05 -5.13 -16.72
CA ILE A 36 3.59 -5.03 -16.54
C ILE A 36 2.95 -4.10 -17.58
N PRO A 37 1.65 -4.28 -17.89
CA PRO A 37 0.94 -3.34 -18.75
C PRO A 37 0.99 -1.92 -18.18
N PHE A 38 1.27 -0.93 -19.02
CA PHE A 38 1.26 0.49 -18.63
C PHE A 38 -0.03 0.89 -17.91
N GLN A 39 -1.18 0.39 -18.37
CA GLN A 39 -2.48 0.66 -17.73
C GLN A 39 -2.54 0.14 -16.29
N ARG A 40 -1.82 -0.96 -15.96
CA ARG A 40 -1.72 -1.46 -14.59
C ARG A 40 -1.00 -0.45 -13.71
N LEU A 41 0.17 0.03 -14.15
CA LEU A 41 0.96 0.99 -13.39
C LEU A 41 0.26 2.35 -13.27
N ASN A 42 -0.29 2.86 -14.37
CA ASN A 42 -1.03 4.12 -14.39
C ASN A 42 -2.23 4.10 -13.42
N ALA A 43 -2.97 2.99 -13.34
CA ALA A 43 -4.07 2.85 -12.38
C ALA A 43 -3.57 2.85 -10.91
N ILE A 44 -2.40 2.25 -10.64
CA ILE A 44 -1.78 2.28 -9.31
C ILE A 44 -1.36 3.71 -8.97
N ILE A 45 -0.67 4.41 -9.87
CA ILE A 45 -0.22 5.80 -9.67
C ILE A 45 -1.41 6.73 -9.42
N LYS A 46 -2.53 6.53 -10.12
CA LYS A 46 -3.77 7.31 -9.93
C LYS A 46 -4.59 6.90 -8.70
N GLY A 47 -4.12 5.97 -7.88
CA GLY A 47 -4.86 5.49 -6.70
C GLY A 47 -6.13 4.70 -7.02
N ARG A 48 -6.29 4.23 -8.27
CA ARG A 48 -7.46 3.49 -8.76
C ARG A 48 -7.28 1.97 -8.66
N ARG A 49 -6.07 1.50 -8.39
CA ARG A 49 -5.73 0.09 -8.20
C ARG A 49 -4.79 -0.04 -7.01
N ALA A 50 -5.08 -1.00 -6.15
CA ALA A 50 -4.23 -1.35 -5.02
C ALA A 50 -2.94 -2.07 -5.48
N VAL A 51 -1.89 -1.94 -4.67
CA VAL A 51 -0.67 -2.74 -4.77
C VAL A 51 -0.92 -4.12 -4.13
N SER A 52 -0.85 -5.16 -4.96
CA SER A 52 -0.83 -6.56 -4.51
C SER A 52 0.56 -7.00 -4.05
N ALA A 53 0.69 -8.17 -3.41
CA ALA A 53 2.00 -8.73 -3.04
C ALA A 53 2.92 -8.95 -4.28
N ASP A 54 2.37 -9.48 -5.37
CA ASP A 54 3.07 -9.62 -6.66
C ASP A 54 3.58 -8.26 -7.17
N THR A 55 2.72 -7.24 -7.18
CA THR A 55 3.12 -5.87 -7.54
C THR A 55 4.22 -5.33 -6.60
N ALA A 56 4.14 -5.61 -5.30
CA ALA A 56 5.10 -5.13 -4.31
C ALA A 56 6.50 -5.69 -4.54
N LEU A 57 6.61 -6.98 -4.91
CA LEU A 57 7.90 -7.60 -5.29
C LEU A 57 8.49 -6.96 -6.55
N LEU A 58 7.65 -6.65 -7.54
CA LEU A 58 8.10 -5.92 -8.74
C LEU A 58 8.59 -4.50 -8.41
N LEU A 59 7.93 -3.83 -7.47
CA LEU A 59 8.35 -2.50 -6.99
C LEU A 59 9.66 -2.59 -6.20
N GLU A 60 9.86 -3.62 -5.39
CA GLU A 60 11.13 -3.88 -4.71
C GLU A 60 12.27 -4.03 -5.72
N GLY A 61 12.08 -4.83 -6.77
CA GLY A 61 13.06 -4.94 -7.85
C GLY A 61 13.34 -3.61 -8.56
N LEU A 62 12.31 -2.77 -8.73
CA LEU A 62 12.44 -1.47 -9.41
C LEU A 62 13.13 -0.42 -8.53
N THR A 63 12.82 -0.36 -7.24
CA THR A 63 13.18 0.77 -6.36
C THR A 63 14.18 0.42 -5.25
N ARG A 64 14.44 -0.88 -5.04
CA ARG A 64 15.22 -1.43 -3.93
C ARG A 64 14.63 -1.17 -2.54
N TRP A 65 13.37 -0.72 -2.46
CA TRP A 65 12.62 -0.69 -1.20
C TRP A 65 11.88 -2.00 -1.01
N ASP A 66 12.05 -2.59 0.17
CA ASP A 66 11.42 -3.85 0.56
C ASP A 66 9.91 -3.88 0.26
N ALA A 67 9.42 -4.98 -0.30
CA ALA A 67 8.03 -5.20 -0.68
C ALA A 67 7.06 -4.95 0.51
N GLN A 68 7.48 -5.24 1.74
CA GLN A 68 6.70 -4.98 2.95
C GLN A 68 6.47 -3.49 3.19
N ILE A 69 7.38 -2.61 2.76
CA ILE A 69 7.17 -1.15 2.83
C ILE A 69 5.99 -0.76 1.95
N TRP A 70 5.96 -1.25 0.71
CA TRP A 70 4.86 -1.01 -0.24
C TRP A 70 3.52 -1.54 0.27
N LEU A 71 3.50 -2.76 0.82
CA LEU A 71 2.29 -3.34 1.41
C LEU A 71 1.85 -2.60 2.66
N THR A 72 2.78 -2.06 3.45
CA THR A 72 2.46 -1.23 4.61
C THR A 72 1.81 0.09 4.20
N LEU A 73 2.29 0.72 3.12
CA LEU A 73 1.64 1.91 2.54
C LEU A 73 0.22 1.59 2.07
N GLN A 74 0.05 0.47 1.35
CA GLN A 74 -1.26 0.03 0.88
C GLN A 74 -2.22 -0.25 2.04
N ALA A 75 -1.78 -1.01 3.04
CA ALA A 75 -2.59 -1.32 4.21
C ALA A 75 -3.00 -0.06 4.97
N LYS A 76 -2.09 0.92 5.10
CA LYS A 76 -2.40 2.21 5.72
C LYS A 76 -3.48 2.96 4.93
N TRP A 77 -3.30 3.05 3.61
CA TRP A 77 -4.27 3.68 2.71
C TRP A 77 -5.66 3.06 2.82
N ASP A 78 -5.74 1.74 2.74
CA ASP A 78 -7.01 1.00 2.77
C ASP A 78 -7.69 1.11 4.12
N LEU A 79 -6.94 0.96 5.23
CA LEU A 79 -7.49 1.10 6.57
C LEU A 79 -7.99 2.52 6.84
N TRP A 80 -7.30 3.56 6.36
CA TRP A 80 -7.73 4.94 6.54
C TRP A 80 -9.06 5.20 5.83
N HIS A 81 -9.18 4.80 4.56
CA HIS A 81 -10.41 4.97 3.79
C HIS A 81 -11.55 4.13 4.35
N ALA A 82 -11.29 2.87 4.69
CA ALA A 82 -12.30 1.98 5.26
C ALA A 82 -12.84 2.48 6.61
N ARG A 83 -11.99 3.07 7.46
CA ARG A 83 -12.43 3.66 8.75
C ARG A 83 -13.32 4.87 8.53
N ARG A 84 -12.98 5.74 7.59
CA ARG A 84 -13.79 6.94 7.28
C ARG A 84 -15.11 6.58 6.62
N ALA A 85 -15.10 5.65 5.66
CA ALA A 85 -16.32 5.17 5.01
C ALA A 85 -17.30 4.52 6.00
N ARG A 86 -16.79 3.82 7.03
CA ARG A 86 -17.64 3.23 8.08
C ARG A 86 -18.17 4.26 9.08
N GLY A 87 -17.48 5.38 9.30
CA GLY A 87 -17.82 6.41 10.30
C GLY A 87 -17.68 6.00 11.78
N ARG A 88 -17.87 4.71 12.11
CA ARG A 88 -17.75 4.16 13.46
C ARG A 88 -16.97 2.84 13.45
N ARG A 89 -16.33 2.50 14.59
CA ARG A 89 -15.73 1.16 14.76
C ARG A 89 -16.82 0.07 14.60
N PRO A 90 -16.54 -1.04 13.91
CA PRO A 90 -17.44 -2.18 13.87
C PRO A 90 -17.77 -2.65 15.29
N ARG A 91 -19.07 -2.81 15.58
CA ARG A 91 -19.54 -3.42 16.83
C ARG A 91 -19.51 -4.93 16.65
N VAL A 92 -18.36 -5.53 16.92
CA VAL A 92 -18.17 -6.99 16.89
C VAL A 92 -17.99 -7.50 18.31
N LYS A 93 -18.60 -8.65 18.63
CA LYS A 93 -18.38 -9.31 19.92
C LYS A 93 -16.92 -9.80 19.94
N ALA A 94 -16.15 -9.33 20.91
CA ALA A 94 -14.75 -9.75 21.04
C ALA A 94 -14.67 -11.25 21.33
N LEU A 95 -13.62 -11.89 20.81
CA LEU A 95 -13.26 -13.23 21.24
C LEU A 95 -12.93 -13.20 22.75
N PRO A 96 -13.20 -14.29 23.48
CA PRO A 96 -12.68 -14.43 24.83
C PRO A 96 -11.15 -14.27 24.81
N ARG A 97 -10.58 -13.64 25.83
CA ARG A 97 -9.12 -13.61 25.96
C ARG A 97 -8.64 -15.05 26.08
N LEU A 98 -7.59 -15.39 25.33
CA LEU A 98 -6.80 -16.58 25.63
C LEU A 98 -6.26 -16.40 27.04
N VAL A 99 -6.81 -17.16 27.98
CA VAL A 99 -6.19 -17.38 29.27
C VAL A 99 -5.05 -18.35 28.98
N ALA A 100 -3.81 -17.87 29.05
CA ALA A 100 -2.67 -18.78 29.07
C ALA A 100 -2.73 -19.50 30.42
N GLU A 101 -3.39 -20.65 30.49
CA GLU A 101 -3.22 -21.57 31.60
C GLU A 101 -1.81 -22.16 31.52
N ALA A 102 -1.02 -21.87 32.55
CA ALA A 102 0.19 -22.53 33.01
C ALA A 102 0.92 -23.45 32.01
N ALA A 103 1.97 -22.93 31.38
CA ALA A 103 3.18 -23.74 31.24
C ALA A 103 3.94 -23.60 32.56
N SER A 104 3.75 -24.57 33.45
CA SER A 104 4.71 -24.88 34.53
C SER A 104 6.07 -25.22 33.97
#